data_AF-A0A940TZ96-F1
#
_entry.id   AF-A0A940TZ96-F1
#
_cell.length_a   1.000
_cell.length_b   1.000
_cell.length_c   1.000
_cell.angle_alpha   90.00
_cell.angle_beta   90.00
_cell.angle_gamma   90.00
#
_symmetry.space_group_name_H-M   'P 1'
#
loop_
_entity.id
_entity.type
_entity.pdbx_description
1 polymer ?
#
loop_
_entity_poly.entity_id
_entity_poly.type
_entity_poly.pdbx_seq_one_letter_code
_entity_poly.pdbx_strand_id
1 'polypeptide(L)' 'MRIAEVRRKTAETEILININLDGRGQHDVQTGIGFLDHMLNHVAVHGLFDLEVKASGDLQVDVHHTVEDVALVLG' A
#
# COMPACT_ATOMS: atom_id res chain seq x y z
N MET A 1 6.39 -3.61 -19.51
CA MET A 1 6.38 -3.36 -18.06
C MET A 1 5.40 -2.25 -17.79
N ARG A 2 4.31 -2.61 -17.12
CA ARG A 2 3.24 -1.71 -16.69
C ARG A 2 3.53 -1.31 -15.24
N ILE A 3 4.09 -0.11 -15.06
CA ILE A 3 4.57 0.38 -13.76
C ILE A 3 3.92 1.73 -13.47
N ALA A 4 3.54 1.95 -12.21
CA ALA A 4 3.06 3.24 -11.71
C ALA A 4 3.65 3.52 -10.32
N GLU A 5 4.00 4.79 -10.07
CA GLU A 5 4.27 5.32 -8.73
C GLU A 5 3.25 6.41 -8.44
N VAL A 6 2.60 6.34 -7.28
CA VAL A 6 1.64 7.35 -6.82
C VAL A 6 2.00 7.77 -5.39
N ARG A 7 1.96 9.08 -5.15
CA ARG A 7 2.16 9.69 -3.84
C ARG A 7 0.93 10.50 -3.48
N ARG A 8 0.42 10.32 -2.27
CA ARG A 8 -0.72 11.07 -1.73
C ARG A 8 -0.43 11.52 -0.30
N LYS A 9 -0.79 12.76 0.00
CA LYS A 9 -0.65 13.33 1.33
C LYS A 9 -1.91 14.11 1.69
N THR A 10 -2.44 13.85 2.88
CA THR A 10 -3.57 14.57 3.48
C THR A 10 -3.18 15.08 4.86
N ALA A 11 -4.16 15.51 5.67
CA ALA A 11 -3.93 15.84 7.07
C ALA A 11 -3.77 14.57 7.94
N GLU A 12 -4.36 13.46 7.49
CA GLU A 12 -4.45 12.19 8.20
C GLU A 12 -3.32 11.24 7.81
N THR A 13 -2.94 11.19 6.53
CA THR A 13 -1.98 10.19 6.00
C THR A 13 -0.94 10.75 5.03
N GLU A 14 0.19 10.06 4.92
CA GLU A 14 1.19 10.19 3.87
C GLU A 14 1.50 8.81 3.29
N ILE A 15 1.28 8.64 1.99
CA ILE A 15 1.32 7.34 1.31
C ILE A 15 2.15 7.43 0.02
N LEU A 16 2.99 6.43 -0.18
CA LEU A 16 3.69 6.14 -1.42
C LEU A 16 3.40 4.69 -1.82
N ILE A 17 2.97 4.49 -3.06
CA ILE A 17 2.84 3.16 -3.66
C ILE A 17 3.58 3.13 -4.98
N ASN A 18 4.38 2.09 -5.17
CA ASN A 18 4.96 1.73 -6.46
C ASN A 18 4.50 0.31 -6.82
N ILE A 19 3.93 0.14 -8.01
CA ILE A 19 3.40 -1.13 -8.47
C ILE A 19 3.89 -1.44 -9.87
N ASN A 20 4.38 -2.67 -10.07
CA ASN A 20 4.63 -3.28 -11.36
C ASN A 20 3.62 -4.41 -11.58
N LEU A 21 2.72 -4.26 -12.56
CA LEU A 21 1.71 -5.27 -12.87
C LEU A 21 2.27 -6.49 -13.62
N ASP A 22 3.47 -6.37 -14.19
CA ASP A 22 4.18 -7.45 -14.88
C ASP A 22 5.31 -8.00 -13.98
N GLY A 23 5.01 -8.22 -12.70
CA GLY A 23 5.96 -8.57 -11.64
C GLY A 23 6.10 -10.06 -11.36
N ARG A 24 6.62 -10.39 -10.17
CA ARG A 24 6.83 -11.77 -9.69
C ARG A 24 6.37 -11.99 -8.25
N GLY A 25 5.63 -11.04 -7.67
CA GLY A 25 5.18 -11.12 -6.29
C GLY A 25 6.16 -10.52 -5.27
N GLN A 26 7.15 -9.73 -5.71
CA GLN A 26 8.02 -9.02 -4.77
C GLN A 26 7.20 -7.98 -4.00
N HIS A 27 7.44 -7.84 -2.70
CA HIS A 27 6.68 -6.88 -1.91
C HIS A 27 7.49 -6.27 -0.78
N ASP A 28 7.23 -4.99 -0.53
CA ASP A 28 7.70 -4.24 0.65
C ASP A 28 6.57 -3.34 1.12
N VAL A 29 5.74 -3.86 2.03
CA VAL A 29 4.53 -3.21 2.53
C VAL A 29 4.71 -2.82 3.99
N GLN A 30 4.56 -1.53 4.27
CA GLN A 30 4.72 -0.94 5.59
C GLN A 30 3.63 0.11 5.79
N THR A 31 2.46 -0.29 6.30
CA THR A 31 1.34 0.63 6.60
C THR A 31 1.25 1.01 8.08
N GLY A 32 2.00 0.31 8.94
CA GLY A 32 1.84 0.40 10.40
C GLY A 32 0.70 -0.46 10.94
N ILE A 33 -0.08 -1.13 10.08
CA ILE A 33 -1.18 -2.02 10.44
C ILE A 33 -0.85 -3.44 9.96
N GLY A 34 -0.37 -4.29 10.87
CA GLY A 34 0.17 -5.61 10.50
C GLY A 34 -0.79 -6.54 9.75
N PHE A 35 -2.10 -6.45 10.03
CA PHE A 35 -3.08 -7.25 9.29
C PHE A 35 -3.28 -6.74 7.84
N LEU A 36 -3.27 -5.43 7.62
CA LEU A 36 -3.35 -4.84 6.29
C LEU A 36 -2.09 -5.19 5.49
N ASP A 37 -0.92 -5.08 6.11
CA ASP A 37 0.36 -5.46 5.49
C ASP A 37 0.31 -6.91 5.01
N HIS A 38 -0.16 -7.82 5.86
CA HIS A 38 -0.34 -9.23 5.51
C HIS A 38 -1.28 -9.43 4.31
N MET A 39 -2.40 -8.72 4.26
CA MET A 39 -3.35 -8.82 3.14
C MET A 39 -2.77 -8.26 1.83
N LEU A 40 -2.06 -7.14 1.85
CA LEU A 40 -1.43 -6.56 0.67
C LEU A 40 -0.27 -7.42 0.15
N ASN A 41 0.48 -8.07 1.03
CA ASN A 41 1.47 -9.07 0.63
C ASN A 41 0.82 -10.23 -0.14
N HIS A 42 -0.35 -10.70 0.31
CA HIS A 42 -1.12 -11.70 -0.44
C HIS A 42 -1.57 -11.20 -1.82
N VAL A 43 -2.01 -9.94 -1.92
CA VAL A 43 -2.36 -9.32 -3.21
C VAL A 43 -1.15 -9.33 -4.16
N ALA A 44 0.03 -8.92 -3.69
CA ALA A 44 1.25 -8.94 -4.50
C ALA A 44 1.62 -10.36 -4.96
N VAL A 45 1.68 -11.32 -4.02
CA VAL A 45 2.07 -12.71 -4.28
C VAL A 45 1.11 -13.41 -5.23
N HIS A 46 -0.20 -13.32 -4.99
CA HIS A 46 -1.19 -14.05 -5.79
C HIS A 46 -1.58 -13.31 -7.08
N GLY A 47 -1.37 -11.99 -7.14
CA GLY A 47 -1.52 -11.19 -8.35
C GLY A 47 -0.28 -11.17 -9.26
N LEU A 48 0.86 -11.68 -8.78
CA LEU A 48 2.17 -11.55 -9.43
C LEU A 48 2.58 -10.09 -9.67
N PHE A 49 2.20 -9.19 -8.75
CA PHE A 49 2.63 -7.80 -8.78
C PHE A 49 3.94 -7.64 -8.00
N ASP A 50 4.82 -6.75 -8.45
CA ASP A 50 5.82 -6.21 -7.53
C ASP A 50 5.24 -4.95 -6.89
N LEU A 51 5.11 -4.94 -5.56
CA LEU A 51 4.35 -3.93 -4.82
C LEU A 51 5.14 -3.36 -3.64
N GLU A 52 5.47 -2.08 -3.71
CA GLU A 52 5.96 -1.30 -2.57
C GLU A 52 4.83 -0.41 -2.04
N VAL A 53 4.59 -0.43 -0.73
CA VAL A 53 3.65 0.46 -0.05
C VAL A 53 4.33 1.00 1.19
N LYS A 54 4.48 2.33 1.27
CA LYS A 54 4.89 3.05 2.47
C LYS A 54 3.75 3.96 2.89
N ALA A 55 3.16 3.71 4.06
CA ALA A 55 2.13 4.57 4.61
C ALA A 55 2.45 4.93 6.07
N SER A 56 2.19 6.18 6.40
CA SER A 56 2.09 6.66 7.78
C SER A 56 0.76 7.39 7.92
N GLY A 57 0.02 7.07 8.97
CA GLY A 57 -1.26 7.69 9.26
C GLY A 57 -1.47 7.94 10.74
N ASP A 58 -2.61 8.55 11.06
CA ASP A 58 -3.05 8.96 12.38
C ASP A 58 -3.59 7.78 13.23
N LEU A 59 -2.83 6.70 13.35
CA LEU A 59 -3.23 5.43 14.00
C LEU A 59 -3.65 5.56 15.47
N GLN A 60 -3.35 6.69 16.12
CA GLN A 60 -3.87 7.02 17.45
C GLN A 60 -5.38 7.32 17.48
N VAL A 61 -5.97 7.69 16.34
CA VAL A 61 -7.43 7.88 16.18
C VAL A 61 -8.08 6.51 16.01
N ASP A 62 -7.84 5.88 14.87
CA ASP A 62 -8.07 4.46 14.58
C ASP A 62 -7.33 4.06 13.28
N VAL A 63 -7.66 2.90 12.70
CA VAL A 63 -7.04 2.40 11.47
C VAL A 63 -7.72 2.89 10.18
N HIS A 64 -8.89 3.54 10.27
CA HIS A 64 -9.79 3.78 9.14
C HIS A 64 -9.11 4.58 8.03
N HIS A 65 -8.56 5.75 8.34
CA HIS A 65 -7.96 6.63 7.33
C HIS A 65 -6.78 5.97 6.63
N THR A 66 -5.91 5.27 7.37
CA THR A 66 -4.77 4.57 6.77
C THR A 66 -5.24 3.46 5.83
N VAL A 67 -6.23 2.65 6.23
CA VAL A 67 -6.78 1.58 5.38
C VAL A 67 -7.44 2.16 4.12
N GLU A 68 -8.29 3.16 4.28
CA GLU A 68 -9.01 3.82 3.19
C GLU A 68 -8.03 4.45 2.19
N ASP A 69 -7.11 5.27 2.69
CA ASP A 69 -6.21 6.03 1.84
C ASP A 69 -5.21 5.14 1.12
N VAL A 70 -4.75 4.04 1.73
CA VAL A 70 -3.93 3.03 1.02
C VAL A 70 -4.71 2.42 -0.13
N ALA A 71 -5.99 2.09 0.08
CA ALA A 71 -6.83 1.53 -0.98
C ALA A 71 -7.10 2.55 -2.09
N LEU A 72 -7.31 3.83 -1.76
CA LEU A 72 -7.48 4.92 -2.73
C LEU A 72 -6.25 5.18 -3.59
N VAL A 73 -5.04 5.01 -3.03
CA VAL A 73 -3.79 5.18 -3.78
C VAL A 73 -3.45 3.95 -4.61
N LEU A 74 -3.83 2.76 -4.14
CA LEU A 74 -3.58 1.49 -4.84
C LEU A 74 -4.49 1.30 -6.06
N GLY A 75 -5.75 1.72 -5.96
CA GLY A 75 -6.77 1.57 -7.02
C GLY A 75 -6.61 2.55 -8.17
#